data_AF-A0A356W526-F1
#
_entry.id   AF-A0A356W526-F1
#
_cell.length_a   1.000
_cell.length_b   1.000
_cell.length_c   1.000
_cell.angle_alpha   90.00
_cell.angle_beta   90.00
_cell.angle_gamma   90.00
#
_symmetry.space_group_name_H-M   'P 1'
#
loop_
_entity.id
_entity.type
_entity.pdbx_description
1 polymer ?
#
loop_
_entity_poly.entity_id
_entity_poly.type
_entity_poly.pdbx_seq_one_letter_code
_entity_poly.pdbx_strand_id
1 'polypeptide(L)'
;MPITITEEFIQSLASSKGDVLEAETLPPECYTDANFYEFEKEALFTHDWLCVGREEWVKEPGDYFTTSTVNEPIVVARNRKGELKAMSSVCQHRAMLVAEGSGNARGFVCPYHHWSYSLDGDL
;
A
#
# COMPACT_ATOMS: atom_id res chain seq x y z
N MET A 1 6.97 18.22 8.38
CA MET A 1 7.84 19.18 7.66
C MET A 1 7.83 18.73 6.20
N PRO A 2 7.81 19.64 5.21
CA PRO A 2 7.94 19.21 3.83
C PRO A 2 9.30 18.52 3.67
N ILE A 3 9.28 17.26 3.24
CA ILE A 3 10.48 16.48 2.95
C ILE A 3 11.12 17.17 1.74
N THR A 4 12.22 17.87 1.96
CA THR A 4 12.82 18.71 0.93
C THR A 4 14.09 18.03 0.43
N ILE A 5 13.97 17.35 -0.71
CA ILE A 5 15.12 16.91 -1.49
C ILE A 5 15.81 18.16 -2.06
N THR A 6 17.14 18.24 -1.95
CA THR A 6 17.88 19.41 -2.40
C THR A 6 17.99 19.40 -3.93
N GLU A 7 18.08 20.59 -4.53
CA GLU A 7 18.35 20.74 -5.97
C GLU A 7 19.67 20.06 -6.37
N GLU A 8 20.68 20.15 -5.50
CA GLU A 8 21.97 19.49 -5.68
C GLU A 8 21.82 17.96 -5.74
N PHE A 9 20.95 17.39 -4.92
CA PHE A 9 20.64 15.96 -4.98
C PHE A 9 19.90 15.59 -6.27
N ILE A 10 18.93 16.41 -6.71
CA ILE A 10 18.25 16.14 -7.99
C ILE A 10 19.25 16.16 -9.15
N GLN A 11 20.24 17.06 -9.12
CA GLN A 11 21.29 17.12 -10.13
C GLN A 11 22.21 15.89 -10.11
N SER A 12 22.46 15.27 -8.95
CA SER A 12 23.27 14.05 -8.87
C SER A 12 22.62 12.85 -9.57
N LEU A 13 21.30 12.87 -9.77
CA LEU A 13 20.57 11.85 -10.54
C LEU A 13 20.85 11.93 -12.06
N ALA A 14 21.53 12.97 -12.55
CA ALA A 14 21.71 13.19 -13.98
C ALA A 14 22.48 12.05 -14.68
N SER A 15 23.51 11.48 -14.05
CA SER A 15 24.27 10.36 -14.64
C SER A 15 23.47 9.06 -14.67
N SER A 16 22.43 8.95 -13.84
CA SER A 16 21.53 7.80 -13.81
C SER A 16 20.38 7.90 -14.82
N LYS A 17 20.30 8.99 -15.59
CA LYS A 17 19.26 9.21 -16.60
C LYS A 17 19.88 9.11 -18.00
N GLY A 18 19.40 8.17 -18.81
CA GLY A 18 19.84 8.07 -20.21
C GLY A 18 19.75 6.67 -20.79
N ASP A 19 20.58 6.42 -21.79
CA ASP A 19 20.73 5.09 -22.38
C ASP A 19 21.30 4.11 -21.36
N VAL A 20 20.74 2.90 -21.33
CA VAL A 20 21.09 1.87 -20.33
C VAL A 20 22.57 1.44 -20.44
N LEU A 21 23.20 1.59 -21.60
CA LEU A 21 24.61 1.23 -21.81
C LEU A 21 25.59 2.29 -21.28
N GLU A 22 25.13 3.52 -21.07
CA GLU A 22 25.97 4.65 -20.65
C GLU A 22 25.61 5.16 -19.24
N ALA A 23 24.39 4.89 -18.77
CA ALA A 23 23.91 5.36 -17.48
C ALA A 23 24.61 4.65 -16.31
N GLU A 24 24.78 5.40 -15.22
CA GLU A 24 25.26 4.88 -13.95
C GLU A 24 24.08 4.46 -13.06
N THR A 25 24.35 3.66 -12.02
CA THR A 25 23.34 3.39 -10.98
C THR A 25 22.97 4.68 -10.23
N LEU A 26 21.87 4.64 -9.47
CA LEU A 26 21.46 5.78 -8.65
C LEU A 26 22.55 6.11 -7.60
N PRO A 27 22.64 7.38 -7.16
CA PRO A 27 23.47 7.77 -6.03
C PRO A 27 23.17 6.92 -4.78
N PRO A 28 24.18 6.61 -3.94
CA PRO A 28 24.01 5.74 -2.77
C PRO A 28 22.86 6.15 -1.84
N GLU A 29 22.64 7.46 -1.69
CA GLU A 29 21.59 8.03 -0.84
C GLU A 29 20.19 7.61 -1.27
N CYS A 30 19.96 7.30 -2.56
CA CYS A 30 18.68 6.74 -3.02
C CYS A 30 18.32 5.43 -2.34
N TYR A 31 19.31 4.70 -1.82
CA TYR A 31 19.12 3.39 -1.21
C TYR A 31 19.16 3.42 0.32
N THR A 32 19.69 4.49 0.92
CA THR A 32 19.99 4.53 2.37
C THR A 32 19.48 5.75 3.11
N ASP A 33 19.20 6.86 2.41
CA ASP A 33 18.77 8.10 3.05
C ASP A 33 17.27 8.04 3.43
N ALA A 34 16.97 8.35 4.69
CA ALA A 34 15.62 8.30 5.21
C ALA A 34 14.72 9.42 4.64
N ASN A 35 15.27 10.59 4.31
CA ASN A 35 14.50 11.67 3.70
C ASN A 35 14.17 11.33 2.24
N PHE A 36 15.10 10.70 1.52
CA PHE A 36 14.81 10.20 0.17
C PHE A 36 13.73 9.12 0.19
N TYR A 37 13.76 8.19 1.14
CA TYR A 37 12.69 7.20 1.29
C TYR A 37 11.32 7.85 1.53
N GLU A 38 11.23 8.81 2.46
CA GLU A 38 9.96 9.51 2.71
C GLU A 38 9.49 10.33 1.51
N PHE A 39 10.41 10.93 0.75
CA PHE A 39 10.11 11.58 -0.51
C PHE A 39 9.56 10.58 -1.55
N GLU A 40 10.20 9.42 -1.73
CA GLU A 40 9.78 8.40 -2.70
C GLU A 40 8.38 7.86 -2.37
N LYS A 41 8.07 7.68 -1.08
CA LYS A 41 6.71 7.35 -0.62
C LYS A 41 5.68 8.37 -1.10
N GLU A 42 5.94 9.66 -0.90
CA GLU A 42 5.02 10.72 -1.27
C GLU A 42 4.98 11.00 -2.78
N ALA A 43 6.10 10.89 -3.49
CA ALA A 43 6.21 11.28 -4.89
C ALA A 43 5.82 10.15 -5.86
N LEU A 44 6.05 8.90 -5.48
CA LEU A 44 5.87 7.73 -6.35
C LEU A 44 4.76 6.82 -5.81
N PHE A 45 4.97 6.22 -4.64
CA PHE A 45 4.14 5.09 -4.22
C PHE A 45 2.69 5.46 -3.87
N THR A 46 2.40 6.69 -3.48
CA THR A 46 1.03 7.19 -3.25
C THR A 46 0.30 7.58 -4.53
N HIS A 47 1.00 7.65 -5.67
CA HIS A 47 0.47 8.13 -6.95
C HIS A 47 0.40 7.06 -8.04
N ASP A 48 1.04 5.90 -7.83
CA ASP A 48 1.12 4.83 -8.82
C ASP A 48 0.34 3.56 -8.45
N TRP A 49 0.11 2.72 -9.46
CA TRP A 49 -0.53 1.42 -9.28
C TRP A 49 0.45 0.39 -8.70
N LEU A 50 0.13 -0.13 -7.52
CA LEU A 50 0.95 -1.13 -6.84
C LEU A 50 0.29 -2.51 -6.89
N CYS A 51 1.05 -3.52 -7.34
CA CYS A 51 0.57 -4.90 -7.40
C CYS A 51 0.56 -5.50 -5.98
N VAL A 52 -0.65 -5.74 -5.45
CA VAL A 52 -0.85 -6.21 -4.07
C VAL A 52 -1.12 -7.71 -3.95
N GLY A 53 -1.43 -8.40 -5.04
CA GLY A 53 -1.70 -9.84 -5.02
C GLY A 53 -2.33 -10.38 -6.29
N ARG A 54 -2.77 -11.64 -6.24
CA ARG A 54 -3.42 -12.33 -7.37
C ARG A 54 -4.90 -12.56 -7.08
N GLU A 55 -5.72 -12.43 -8.12
CA GLU A 55 -7.16 -12.69 -8.02
C GLU A 55 -7.47 -14.12 -7.51
N GLU A 56 -6.64 -15.10 -7.85
CA GLU A 56 -6.79 -16.50 -7.43
C GLU A 56 -6.67 -16.72 -5.91
N TRP A 57 -6.20 -15.73 -5.15
CA TRP A 57 -6.17 -15.81 -3.69
C TRP A 57 -7.53 -15.49 -3.06
N VAL A 58 -8.46 -14.93 -3.85
CA VAL A 58 -9.82 -14.53 -3.45
C VAL A 58 -10.82 -14.99 -4.50
N LYS A 59 -11.01 -16.30 -4.61
CA LYS A 59 -11.83 -16.90 -5.67
C LYS A 59 -13.31 -16.76 -5.37
N GLU A 60 -13.71 -17.07 -4.14
CA GLU A 60 -15.10 -17.16 -3.74
C GLU A 60 -15.58 -15.87 -3.03
N PRO A 61 -16.87 -15.52 -3.12
CA PRO A 61 -17.44 -14.43 -2.35
C PRO A 61 -17.19 -14.58 -0.84
N GLY A 62 -16.59 -13.56 -0.24
CA GLY A 62 -16.16 -13.54 1.16
C GLY A 62 -14.68 -13.84 1.35
N ASP A 63 -13.98 -14.39 0.35
CA ASP A 63 -12.55 -14.61 0.47
C ASP A 63 -11.82 -13.27 0.60
N TYR A 64 -10.83 -13.23 1.49
CA TYR A 64 -9.99 -12.07 1.71
C TYR A 64 -8.54 -12.47 1.99
N PHE A 65 -7.62 -11.53 1.75
CA PHE A 65 -6.28 -11.52 2.30
C PHE A 65 -5.88 -10.12 2.71
N THR A 66 -4.90 -10.02 3.61
CA THR A 66 -4.29 -8.75 4.02
C THR A 66 -2.87 -8.64 3.51
N THR A 67 -2.47 -7.43 3.16
CA THR A 67 -1.09 -7.09 2.82
C THR A 67 -0.77 -5.70 3.38
N SER A 68 0.48 -5.27 3.27
CA SER A 68 0.86 -3.89 3.53
C SER A 68 1.62 -3.32 2.35
N THR A 69 1.46 -2.03 2.13
CA THR A 69 2.19 -1.30 1.09
C THR A 69 2.53 0.07 1.63
N VAL A 70 3.83 0.41 1.67
CA VAL A 70 4.29 1.73 2.16
C VAL A 70 3.82 2.01 3.60
N ASN A 71 3.79 0.96 4.43
CA ASN A 71 3.28 0.97 5.81
C ASN A 71 1.76 1.18 5.95
N GLU A 72 1.00 1.16 4.86
CA GLU A 72 -0.46 1.16 4.90
C GLU A 72 -0.99 -0.29 4.89
N PRO A 73 -1.73 -0.72 5.92
CA PRO A 73 -2.29 -2.06 5.97
C PRO A 73 -3.60 -2.11 5.16
N ILE A 74 -3.68 -3.07 4.25
CA ILE A 74 -4.73 -3.21 3.26
C ILE A 74 -5.39 -4.58 3.44
N VAL A 75 -6.72 -4.61 3.32
CA VAL A 75 -7.49 -5.84 3.12
C VAL A 75 -8.04 -5.85 1.69
N VAL A 76 -7.80 -6.95 0.98
CA VAL A 76 -8.39 -7.22 -0.33
C VAL A 76 -9.41 -8.34 -0.16
N ALA A 77 -10.64 -8.11 -0.59
CA ALA A 77 -11.73 -9.06 -0.44
C ALA A 77 -12.60 -9.14 -1.70
N ARG A 78 -13.18 -10.32 -1.95
CA ARG A 78 -14.26 -10.47 -2.92
C ARG A 78 -15.59 -10.28 -2.20
N ASN A 79 -16.36 -9.25 -2.56
CA ASN A 79 -17.65 -8.99 -1.94
C ASN A 79 -18.71 -10.05 -2.33
N ARG A 80 -19.92 -9.93 -1.76
CA ARG A 80 -21.02 -10.87 -2.03
C ARG A 80 -21.57 -10.81 -3.46
N LYS A 81 -21.26 -9.74 -4.21
CA LYS A 81 -21.60 -9.58 -5.63
C LYS A 81 -20.52 -10.14 -6.56
N GLY A 82 -19.40 -10.63 -6.01
CA GLY A 82 -18.28 -11.14 -6.77
C GLY A 82 -17.25 -10.08 -7.19
N GLU A 83 -17.37 -8.84 -6.73
CA GLU A 83 -16.45 -7.75 -7.06
C GLU A 83 -15.23 -7.75 -6.12
N LEU A 84 -14.05 -7.44 -6.65
CA LEU A 84 -12.85 -7.22 -5.85
C LEU A 84 -12.88 -5.82 -5.22
N LYS A 85 -12.60 -5.76 -3.91
CA LYS A 85 -12.42 -4.52 -3.15
C LYS A 85 -11.05 -4.54 -2.48
N ALA A 86 -10.32 -3.45 -2.56
CA ALA A 86 -9.13 -3.18 -1.76
C ALA A 86 -9.44 -1.99 -0.85
N MET A 87 -9.27 -2.17 0.45
CA MET A 87 -9.67 -1.20 1.48
C MET A 87 -8.59 -1.11 2.54
N SER A 88 -8.53 0.00 3.26
CA SER A 88 -7.74 0.06 4.49
C SER A 88 -8.26 -0.98 5.48
N SER A 89 -7.37 -1.76 6.10
CA SER A 89 -7.75 -2.67 7.20
C SER A 89 -7.81 -1.96 8.55
N VAL A 90 -7.72 -0.63 8.57
CA VAL A 90 -7.73 0.21 9.77
C VAL A 90 -9.16 0.66 10.10
N CYS A 91 -9.61 0.36 11.32
CA CYS A 91 -10.91 0.80 11.82
C CYS A 91 -10.96 2.33 11.94
N GLN A 92 -12.01 2.94 11.38
CA GLN A 92 -12.26 4.39 11.43
C GLN A 92 -12.51 4.94 12.85
N HIS A 93 -12.78 4.08 13.83
CA HIS A 93 -12.99 4.53 15.22
C HIS A 93 -11.68 4.87 15.93
N ARG A 94 -10.80 3.87 16.13
CA ARG A 94 -9.54 4.04 16.90
C ARG A 94 -8.38 3.22 16.33
N ALA A 95 -8.34 3.13 14.99
CA ALA A 95 -7.22 2.61 14.22
C ALA A 95 -6.80 1.15 14.49
N MET A 96 -7.67 0.34 15.08
CA MET A 96 -7.42 -1.09 15.24
C MET A 96 -7.55 -1.82 13.90
N LEU A 97 -6.72 -2.83 13.65
CA LEU A 97 -6.87 -3.68 12.48
C LEU A 97 -8.18 -4.48 12.56
N VAL A 98 -8.98 -4.46 11.50
CA VAL A 98 -10.27 -5.19 11.40
C VAL A 98 -10.13 -6.55 10.72
N ALA A 99 -8.99 -6.79 10.07
CA ALA A 99 -8.65 -8.02 9.39
C ALA A 99 -7.15 -8.25 9.48
N GLU A 100 -6.76 -9.52 9.66
CA GLU A 100 -5.37 -9.99 9.59
C GLU A 100 -5.35 -11.34 8.86
N GLY A 101 -4.26 -11.62 8.13
CA GLY A 101 -4.05 -12.88 7.44
C GLY A 101 -4.93 -13.05 6.20
N SER A 102 -5.54 -14.22 6.06
CA SER A 102 -6.43 -14.55 4.93
C SER A 102 -7.50 -15.53 5.38
N GLY A 103 -8.63 -15.58 4.65
CA GLY A 103 -9.73 -16.47 4.98
C GLY A 103 -11.00 -16.13 4.21
N ASN A 104 -12.15 -16.62 4.71
CA ASN A 104 -13.47 -16.25 4.20
C ASN A 104 -14.30 -15.59 5.31
N ALA A 105 -14.84 -14.41 5.06
CA ALA A 105 -15.55 -13.61 6.04
C ALA A 105 -16.91 -13.10 5.53
N ARG A 106 -17.85 -12.87 6.45
CA ARG A 106 -19.13 -12.18 6.14
C ARG A 106 -19.00 -10.66 6.17
N GLY A 107 -17.99 -10.16 6.86
CA GLY A 107 -17.66 -8.76 7.10
C GLY A 107 -16.49 -8.71 8.08
N PHE A 108 -15.99 -7.51 8.36
CA PHE A 108 -14.84 -7.29 9.24
C PHE A 108 -15.28 -6.64 10.54
N VAL A 109 -15.05 -7.31 11.67
CA VAL A 109 -15.47 -6.82 12.98
C VAL A 109 -14.24 -6.32 13.72
N CYS A 110 -14.23 -5.03 14.05
CA CYS A 110 -13.16 -4.43 14.83
C CYS A 110 -13.08 -5.10 16.22
N PRO A 111 -11.93 -5.68 16.60
CA PRO A 111 -11.79 -6.41 17.88
C PRO A 111 -11.82 -5.47 19.09
N TYR A 112 -11.80 -4.15 18.88
CA TYR A 112 -11.82 -3.18 19.97
C TYR A 112 -13.24 -2.84 20.44
N HIS A 113 -14.08 -2.31 19.56
CA HIS A 113 -15.43 -1.82 19.91
C HIS A 113 -16.53 -2.36 18.98
N HIS A 114 -16.25 -3.42 18.23
CA HIS A 114 -17.22 -4.15 17.42
C HIS A 114 -17.94 -3.34 16.32
N TRP A 115 -17.35 -2.23 15.87
CA TRP A 115 -17.69 -1.64 14.58
C TRP A 115 -17.52 -2.71 13.50
N SER A 116 -18.58 -2.95 12.75
CA SER A 116 -18.69 -4.09 11.84
C SER A 116 -18.83 -3.56 10.43
N TYR A 117 -17.83 -3.81 9.60
CA TYR A 117 -17.82 -3.36 8.21
C TYR A 117 -18.29 -4.49 7.30
N SER A 118 -19.10 -4.17 6.31
CA SER A 118 -19.41 -5.07 5.21
C SER A 118 -18.17 -5.32 4.34
N LEU A 119 -18.25 -6.31 3.44
CA LEU A 119 -17.20 -6.55 2.44
C LEU A 119 -17.10 -5.43 1.37
N ASP A 120 -18.06 -4.51 1.35
CA ASP A 120 -18.05 -3.30 0.52
C ASP A 120 -17.39 -2.10 1.23
N GLY A 121 -17.05 -2.24 2.52
CA GLY A 121 -16.43 -1.18 3.33
C GLY A 121 -17.42 -0.31 4.11
N ASP A 122 -18.73 -0.50 3.89
CA ASP A 122 -19.78 0.19 4.64
C ASP A 122 -19.81 -0.27 6.10
N LEU A 123 -19.88 0.68 7.05
CA LEU A 123 -20.05 0.44 8.49
C LEU A 123 -21.50 0.09 8.87
#